data_AF-A0A1F8B7Z5-F1
#
_entry.id   AF-A0A1F8B7Z5-F1
#
_cell.length_a   1.000
_cell.length_b   1.000
_cell.length_c   1.000
_cell.angle_alpha   90.00
_cell.angle_beta   90.00
_cell.angle_gamma   90.00
#
_symmetry.space_group_name_H-M   'P 1'
#
loop_
_entity.id
_entity.type
_entity.pdbx_description
1 polymer ?
#
loop_
_entity_poly.entity_id
_entity_poly.type
_entity_poly.pdbx_seq_one_letter_code
_entity_poly.pdbx_strand_id
1 'polypeptide(L)'
;MTLEIYTNNYKQLNAEDYLSLEDPDRKVIQTGNIIQEYDKFRSRYEGKDTLSLFDKLITPFLEEEVELDTSRIKLSAVERDTDCGNKAAEVVNFAYNSRYVRNGGEVVDMATDNLDFDGNSKIIIAKQQVGGEGVVLATFRVVYGSELDVFKLFEAEFPNEWPHRAEVTQENFPISFPGELGRFSLHPIFDIIGSPENPLLREDSRTFKKLLLKKMWPEGMSLLRENGVTHPYFILAPHVKEFVASAGIIPKDVVGIVPTESDYALGIRSKFKEYWKPESNIWEQPEVYIAPWEVTE
;
A
#
# COMPACT_ATOMS: atom_id res chain seq x y z
N MET A 1 -21.57 -0.89 57.10
CA MET A 1 -20.57 -0.96 56.01
C MET A 1 -21.06 -0.02 54.94
N THR A 2 -20.35 1.08 54.77
CA THR A 2 -20.83 2.35 54.22
C THR A 2 -20.64 2.35 52.70
N LEU A 3 -21.71 2.69 51.96
CA LEU A 3 -21.69 2.97 50.53
C LEU A 3 -21.06 4.35 50.32
N GLU A 4 -19.82 4.40 49.85
CA GLU A 4 -19.22 5.64 49.36
C GLU A 4 -19.67 5.89 47.91
N ILE A 5 -20.58 6.85 47.78
CA ILE A 5 -20.95 7.49 46.52
C ILE A 5 -19.78 8.36 46.10
N TYR A 6 -19.01 7.93 45.08
CA TYR A 6 -18.09 8.83 44.40
C TYR A 6 -18.91 9.81 43.56
N THR A 7 -18.97 11.04 44.06
CA THR A 7 -19.52 12.20 43.37
C THR A 7 -18.69 12.51 42.13
N ASN A 8 -19.37 12.50 40.99
CA ASN A 8 -18.87 13.00 39.71
C ASN A 8 -18.39 14.45 39.87
N ASN A 9 -17.07 14.66 39.83
CA ASN A 9 -16.50 15.96 39.48
C ASN A 9 -16.55 16.10 37.96
N TYR A 10 -17.70 16.50 37.42
CA TYR A 10 -17.76 17.07 36.08
C TYR A 10 -16.96 18.37 36.10
N LYS A 11 -15.69 18.30 35.70
CA LYS A 11 -14.95 19.48 35.26
C LYS A 11 -15.71 19.96 34.01
N GLN A 12 -16.36 21.12 34.09
CA GLN A 12 -16.86 21.79 32.90
C GLN A 12 -15.62 22.10 32.04
N LEU A 13 -15.43 21.30 30.98
CA LEU A 13 -14.47 21.61 29.93
C LEU A 13 -14.94 22.90 29.26
N ASN A 14 -14.07 23.89 29.21
CA ASN A 14 -14.37 25.13 28.50
C ASN A 14 -14.39 24.82 26.99
N ALA A 15 -15.11 25.60 26.19
CA ALA A 15 -15.17 25.40 24.73
C ALA A 15 -13.77 25.46 24.05
N GLU A 16 -12.79 26.06 24.73
CA GLU A 16 -11.38 26.10 24.29
C GLU A 16 -10.64 24.76 24.52
N ASP A 17 -11.05 23.93 25.48
CA ASP A 17 -10.46 22.59 25.70
C ASP A 17 -10.91 21.58 24.63
N TYR A 18 -12.00 21.85 23.91
CA TYR A 18 -12.44 21.08 22.74
C TYR A 18 -11.68 21.44 21.46
N LEU A 19 -10.95 22.57 21.45
CA LEU A 19 -10.25 23.07 20.26
C LEU A 19 -8.81 22.54 20.12
N SER A 20 -8.33 21.72 21.05
CA SER A 20 -6.99 21.08 20.97
C SER A 20 -6.99 19.57 21.15
N LEU A 21 -8.11 18.88 20.88
CA LEU A 21 -8.04 17.46 20.54
C LEU A 21 -7.51 17.39 19.11
N GLU A 22 -6.18 17.41 18.95
CA GLU A 22 -5.57 17.03 17.68
C GLU A 22 -6.11 15.66 17.31
N ASP A 23 -6.88 15.59 16.21
CA ASP A 23 -7.30 14.33 15.63
C ASP A 23 -6.02 13.53 15.32
N PRO A 24 -5.77 12.42 16.04
CA PRO A 24 -4.51 11.68 15.92
C PRO A 24 -4.34 11.07 14.52
N ASP A 25 -5.43 10.98 13.74
CA ASP A 25 -5.44 10.49 12.37
C ASP A 25 -5.43 11.64 11.33
N ARG A 26 -5.33 12.90 11.78
CA ARG A 26 -5.19 14.07 10.90
C ARG A 26 -3.74 14.51 10.76
N LYS A 27 -3.27 14.55 9.52
CA LYS A 27 -1.99 15.18 9.14
C LYS A 27 -2.18 16.10 7.96
N VAL A 28 -1.62 17.31 8.07
CA VAL A 28 -1.57 18.30 7.01
C VAL A 28 -0.11 18.53 6.61
N ILE A 29 0.17 18.55 5.31
CA ILE A 29 1.46 18.91 4.73
C ILE A 29 1.24 20.04 3.73
N GLN A 30 1.94 21.15 3.93
CA GLN A 30 2.13 22.14 2.88
C GLN A 30 3.32 21.71 2.03
N THR A 31 3.11 21.40 0.75
CA THR A 31 4.21 20.94 -0.11
C THR A 31 5.23 22.04 -0.38
N GLY A 32 4.84 23.31 -0.24
CA GLY A 32 5.61 24.47 -0.70
C GLY A 32 5.80 24.44 -2.22
N ASN A 33 6.73 25.27 -2.70
CA ASN A 33 7.18 25.22 -4.09
C ASN A 33 8.15 24.04 -4.29
N ILE A 34 7.68 22.98 -4.95
CA ILE A 34 8.45 21.76 -5.18
C ILE A 34 9.27 21.76 -6.49
N ILE A 35 9.32 22.88 -7.23
CA ILE A 35 9.94 22.93 -8.57
C ILE A 35 11.42 22.54 -8.51
N GLN A 36 12.15 22.99 -7.48
CA GLN A 36 13.59 22.69 -7.37
C GLN A 36 13.84 21.20 -7.14
N GLU A 37 13.06 20.56 -6.26
CA GLU A 37 13.12 19.13 -6.02
C GLU A 37 12.63 18.33 -7.24
N TYR A 38 11.58 18.81 -7.92
CA TYR A 38 11.11 18.24 -9.17
C TYR A 38 12.23 18.19 -10.22
N ASP A 39 12.94 19.30 -10.47
CA ASP A 39 14.04 19.35 -11.44
C ASP A 39 15.18 18.37 -11.08
N LYS A 40 15.50 18.25 -9.79
CA LYS A 40 16.49 17.27 -9.30
C LYS A 40 16.02 15.84 -9.56
N PHE A 41 14.78 15.50 -9.25
CA PHE A 41 14.24 14.16 -9.48
C PHE A 41 14.13 13.84 -10.97
N ARG A 42 13.68 14.82 -11.77
CA ARG A 42 13.58 14.74 -13.23
C ARG A 42 14.92 14.33 -13.86
N SER A 43 16.03 14.94 -13.44
CA SER A 43 17.37 14.61 -13.93
C SER A 43 17.78 13.14 -13.73
N ARG A 44 17.21 12.43 -12.73
CA ARG A 44 17.50 11.00 -12.48
C ARG A 44 16.83 10.07 -13.49
N TYR A 45 15.77 10.56 -14.13
CA TYR A 45 14.97 9.82 -15.09
C TYR A 45 15.20 10.28 -16.54
N GLU A 46 16.07 11.25 -16.77
CA GLU A 46 16.37 11.74 -18.11
C GLU A 46 16.81 10.60 -19.04
N GLY A 47 16.16 10.50 -20.20
CA GLY A 47 16.38 9.42 -21.16
C GLY A 47 15.70 8.08 -20.82
N LYS A 48 14.81 8.03 -19.82
CA LYS A 48 14.05 6.83 -19.42
C LYS A 48 12.55 7.03 -19.62
N ASP A 49 11.83 5.96 -19.97
CA ASP A 49 10.37 6.02 -20.16
C ASP A 49 9.62 6.33 -18.86
N THR A 50 10.21 6.01 -17.70
CA THR A 50 9.69 6.37 -16.37
C THR A 50 9.58 7.88 -16.15
N LEU A 51 10.34 8.70 -16.90
CA LEU A 51 10.24 10.16 -16.82
C LEU A 51 8.86 10.65 -17.28
N SER A 52 8.33 10.10 -18.36
CA SER A 52 7.01 10.53 -18.86
C SER A 52 5.91 10.24 -17.85
N LEU A 53 5.99 9.13 -17.13
CA LEU A 53 5.06 8.82 -16.04
C LEU A 53 5.26 9.75 -14.84
N PHE A 54 6.50 10.05 -14.48
CA PHE A 54 6.82 10.98 -13.40
C PHE A 54 6.25 12.38 -13.68
N ASP A 55 6.52 12.93 -14.86
CA ASP A 55 6.06 14.27 -15.27
C ASP A 55 4.53 14.33 -15.23
N LYS A 56 3.86 13.31 -15.77
CA LYS A 56 2.39 13.22 -15.74
C LYS A 56 1.83 13.23 -14.30
N LEU A 57 2.41 12.44 -13.40
CA LEU A 57 1.95 12.32 -12.02
C LEU A 57 2.23 13.60 -11.19
N ILE A 58 3.34 14.30 -11.46
CA ILE A 58 3.74 15.47 -10.68
C ILE A 58 3.16 16.77 -11.19
N THR A 59 2.77 16.86 -12.47
CA THR A 59 2.21 18.08 -13.08
C THR A 59 1.15 18.79 -12.21
N PRO A 60 0.17 18.10 -11.60
CA PRO A 60 -0.84 18.75 -10.76
C PRO A 60 -0.29 19.48 -9.53
N PHE A 61 0.94 19.18 -9.10
CA PHE A 61 1.60 19.78 -7.94
C PHE A 61 2.56 20.92 -8.31
N LEU A 62 2.75 21.20 -9.59
CA LEU A 62 3.67 22.26 -10.06
C LEU A 62 2.99 23.61 -10.24
N GLU A 63 1.65 23.64 -10.33
CA GLU A 63 0.90 24.84 -10.67
C GLU A 63 0.71 25.81 -9.49
N GLU A 64 0.62 25.29 -8.26
CA GLU A 64 0.40 26.06 -7.04
C GLU A 64 0.98 25.34 -5.80
N GLU A 65 1.08 26.06 -4.68
CA GLU A 65 1.37 25.41 -3.39
C GLU A 65 0.20 24.51 -3.00
N VAL A 66 0.47 23.22 -2.78
CA VAL A 66 -0.56 22.22 -2.51
C VAL A 66 -0.57 21.88 -1.03
N GLU A 67 -1.76 21.84 -0.47
CA GLU A 67 -2.01 21.27 0.85
C GLU A 67 -2.47 19.82 0.72
N LEU A 68 -1.72 18.88 1.29
CA LEU A 68 -2.14 17.49 1.50
C LEU A 68 -2.74 17.37 2.89
N ASP A 69 -3.98 16.89 3.03
CA ASP A 69 -4.68 16.75 4.32
C ASP A 69 -5.37 15.38 4.38
N THR A 70 -4.98 14.53 5.35
CA THR A 70 -5.54 13.18 5.49
C THR A 70 -7.06 13.17 5.71
N SER A 71 -7.62 14.26 6.26
CA SER A 71 -9.07 14.42 6.44
C SER A 71 -9.82 14.64 5.11
N ARG A 72 -9.14 15.17 4.08
CA ARG A 72 -9.72 15.41 2.74
C ARG A 72 -9.59 14.23 1.79
N ILE A 73 -8.90 13.17 2.22
CA ILE A 73 -8.74 11.95 1.46
C ILE A 73 -10.07 11.23 1.31
N LYS A 74 -10.49 11.03 0.06
CA LYS A 74 -11.63 10.19 -0.30
C LYS A 74 -11.10 8.81 -0.69
N LEU A 75 -11.70 7.77 -0.12
CA LEU A 75 -11.41 6.40 -0.50
C LEU A 75 -12.47 5.90 -1.49
N SER A 76 -12.06 5.02 -2.39
CA SER A 76 -12.99 4.31 -3.27
C SER A 76 -12.37 3.02 -3.78
N ALA A 77 -13.18 1.97 -3.88
CA ALA A 77 -12.88 0.81 -4.71
C ALA A 77 -13.21 1.13 -6.17
N VAL A 78 -12.29 0.85 -7.09
CA VAL A 78 -12.46 1.12 -8.52
C VAL A 78 -12.03 -0.09 -9.35
N GLU A 79 -12.59 -0.19 -10.55
CA GLU A 79 -12.18 -1.17 -11.55
C GLU A 79 -10.95 -0.67 -12.32
N ARG A 80 -10.20 -1.61 -12.89
CA ARG A 80 -8.98 -1.33 -13.67
C ARG A 80 -9.23 -0.48 -14.91
N ASP A 81 -10.38 -0.62 -15.57
CA ASP A 81 -10.73 0.03 -16.84
C ASP A 81 -11.30 1.45 -16.69
N THR A 82 -11.52 1.91 -15.46
CA THR A 82 -11.95 3.28 -15.17
C THR A 82 -10.80 4.29 -15.26
N ASP A 83 -11.10 5.58 -15.44
CA ASP A 83 -10.09 6.65 -15.38
C ASP A 83 -9.29 6.64 -14.06
N CYS A 84 -9.96 6.38 -12.94
CA CYS A 84 -9.32 6.24 -11.65
C CYS A 84 -8.43 4.99 -11.57
N GLY A 85 -8.86 3.87 -12.17
CA GLY A 85 -8.06 2.66 -12.29
C GLY A 85 -6.79 2.88 -13.12
N ASN A 86 -6.89 3.61 -14.22
CA ASN A 86 -5.75 4.00 -15.06
C ASN A 86 -4.76 4.90 -14.30
N LYS A 87 -5.25 5.89 -13.55
CA LYS A 87 -4.39 6.73 -12.69
C LYS A 87 -3.70 5.92 -11.59
N ALA A 88 -4.40 4.97 -10.98
CA ALA A 88 -3.80 4.07 -10.00
C ALA A 88 -2.72 3.19 -10.64
N ALA A 89 -2.94 2.72 -11.87
CA ALA A 89 -1.97 1.95 -12.63
C ALA A 89 -0.69 2.75 -12.92
N GLU A 90 -0.81 4.03 -13.24
CA GLU A 90 0.34 4.92 -13.43
C GLU A 90 1.17 5.06 -12.14
N VAL A 91 0.50 5.20 -10.98
CA VAL A 91 1.18 5.24 -9.68
C VAL A 91 1.92 3.93 -9.40
N VAL A 92 1.29 2.76 -9.64
CA VAL A 92 1.92 1.45 -9.46
C VAL A 92 3.13 1.30 -10.38
N ASN A 93 2.95 1.57 -11.67
CA ASN A 93 3.99 1.42 -12.68
C ASN A 93 5.17 2.35 -12.38
N PHE A 94 4.91 3.62 -12.03
CA PHE A 94 5.97 4.50 -11.59
C PHE A 94 6.68 3.96 -10.33
N ALA A 95 5.91 3.58 -9.30
CA ALA A 95 6.48 3.18 -8.00
C ALA A 95 7.38 1.94 -8.09
N TYR A 96 6.99 0.93 -8.85
CA TYR A 96 7.78 -0.28 -9.07
C TYR A 96 8.97 -0.03 -9.99
N ASN A 97 8.78 0.66 -11.13
CA ASN A 97 9.88 0.86 -12.08
C ASN A 97 10.96 1.79 -11.54
N SER A 98 10.57 2.87 -10.84
CA SER A 98 11.54 3.82 -10.24
C SER A 98 12.43 3.18 -9.18
N ARG A 99 11.91 2.19 -8.44
CA ARG A 99 12.62 1.54 -7.33
C ARG A 99 13.34 0.26 -7.73
N TYR A 100 12.75 -0.52 -8.64
CA TYR A 100 13.14 -1.92 -8.84
C TYR A 100 13.63 -2.28 -10.23
N VAL A 101 13.60 -1.34 -11.18
CA VAL A 101 14.05 -1.56 -12.56
C VAL A 101 15.27 -0.69 -12.86
N ARG A 102 16.48 -1.27 -12.73
CA ARG A 102 17.76 -0.53 -12.83
C ARG A 102 18.08 0.05 -14.20
N ASN A 103 17.59 -0.56 -15.28
CA ASN A 103 18.09 -0.26 -16.62
C ASN A 103 17.37 0.89 -17.33
N GLY A 104 16.35 1.49 -16.71
CA GLY A 104 15.68 2.68 -17.27
C GLY A 104 15.11 2.52 -18.68
N GLY A 105 14.94 1.28 -19.15
CA GLY A 105 14.32 0.96 -20.42
C GLY A 105 12.81 1.12 -20.36
N GLU A 106 12.10 0.35 -21.19
CA GLU A 106 10.65 0.36 -21.23
C GLU A 106 10.03 0.14 -19.84
N VAL A 107 9.02 0.93 -19.52
CA VAL A 107 8.23 0.76 -18.30
C VAL A 107 7.62 -0.63 -18.32
N VAL A 108 7.98 -1.45 -17.33
CA VAL A 108 7.35 -2.75 -17.13
C VAL A 108 5.97 -2.51 -16.52
N ASP A 109 4.92 -2.97 -17.20
CA ASP A 109 3.57 -2.91 -16.65
C ASP A 109 3.41 -3.92 -15.51
N MET A 110 3.43 -3.40 -14.28
CA MET A 110 3.14 -4.12 -13.05
C MET A 110 1.71 -3.86 -12.58
N ALA A 111 1.00 -2.91 -13.21
CA ALA A 111 -0.33 -2.52 -12.79
C ALA A 111 -1.44 -3.34 -13.43
N THR A 112 -1.15 -4.07 -14.51
CA THR A 112 -2.13 -4.84 -15.26
C THR A 112 -1.88 -6.34 -15.13
N ASP A 113 -2.89 -7.06 -14.66
CA ASP A 113 -3.00 -8.52 -14.65
C ASP A 113 -4.22 -8.96 -15.46
N ASN A 114 -4.24 -10.19 -15.94
CA ASN A 114 -5.45 -10.77 -16.53
C ASN A 114 -6.59 -10.82 -15.49
N LEU A 115 -6.25 -11.09 -14.22
CA LEU A 115 -7.20 -11.14 -13.11
C LEU A 115 -7.91 -9.80 -12.84
N ASP A 116 -7.29 -8.69 -13.25
CA ASP A 116 -7.87 -7.36 -13.07
C ASP A 116 -9.11 -7.15 -13.96
N PHE A 117 -9.36 -8.04 -14.92
CA PHE A 117 -10.51 -8.01 -15.83
C PHE A 117 -11.53 -9.13 -15.58
N ASP A 118 -11.21 -10.09 -14.71
CA ASP A 118 -12.06 -11.26 -14.41
C ASP A 118 -13.09 -10.99 -13.29
N GLY A 119 -13.20 -9.74 -12.82
CA GLY A 119 -14.17 -9.31 -11.79
C GLY A 119 -13.79 -9.65 -10.35
N ASN A 120 -12.79 -10.51 -10.15
CA ASN A 120 -12.29 -10.94 -8.84
C ASN A 120 -11.22 -10.01 -8.25
N SER A 121 -11.05 -8.82 -8.84
CA SER A 121 -10.11 -7.82 -8.36
C SER A 121 -10.77 -6.44 -8.28
N LYS A 122 -10.36 -5.67 -7.27
CA LYS A 122 -10.63 -4.23 -7.17
C LYS A 122 -9.35 -3.50 -6.80
N ILE A 123 -9.30 -2.22 -7.15
CA ILE A 123 -8.23 -1.33 -6.73
C ILE A 123 -8.80 -0.38 -5.67
N ILE A 124 -8.23 -0.39 -4.47
CA ILE A 124 -8.54 0.60 -3.45
C ILE A 124 -7.63 1.81 -3.68
N ILE A 125 -8.23 2.97 -3.90
CA ILE A 125 -7.50 4.22 -4.09
C ILE A 125 -7.78 5.21 -2.97
N ALA A 126 -6.75 5.95 -2.58
CA ALA A 126 -6.87 7.18 -1.81
C ALA A 126 -6.68 8.37 -2.73
N LYS A 127 -7.71 9.20 -2.88
CA LYS A 127 -7.68 10.39 -3.75
C LYS A 127 -7.87 11.68 -2.99
N GLN A 128 -7.20 12.73 -3.43
CA GLN A 128 -7.42 14.09 -2.98
C GLN A 128 -7.61 15.01 -4.19
N GLN A 129 -8.44 16.04 -4.03
CA GLN A 129 -8.46 17.14 -4.96
C GLN A 129 -7.19 17.99 -4.76
N VAL A 130 -6.45 18.21 -5.84
CA VAL A 130 -5.28 19.08 -5.91
C VAL A 130 -5.53 20.05 -7.06
N GLY A 131 -5.72 21.34 -6.75
CA GLY A 131 -6.26 22.31 -7.69
C GLY A 131 -7.57 21.83 -8.34
N GLY A 132 -7.58 21.80 -9.67
CA GLY A 132 -8.70 21.32 -10.48
C GLY A 132 -8.77 19.80 -10.69
N GLU A 133 -7.76 19.03 -10.26
CA GLU A 133 -7.65 17.61 -10.57
C GLU A 133 -7.81 16.67 -9.36
N GLY A 134 -8.50 15.54 -9.57
CA GLY A 134 -8.50 14.42 -8.62
C GLY A 134 -7.24 13.57 -8.78
N VAL A 135 -6.36 13.61 -7.79
CA VAL A 135 -5.06 12.91 -7.77
C VAL A 135 -5.15 11.66 -6.90
N VAL A 136 -4.64 10.54 -7.39
CA VAL A 136 -4.48 9.29 -6.62
C VAL A 136 -3.18 9.36 -5.83
N LEU A 137 -3.26 9.44 -4.52
CA LEU A 137 -2.11 9.56 -3.63
C LEU A 137 -1.55 8.20 -3.20
N ALA A 138 -2.40 7.18 -3.11
CA ALA A 138 -2.00 5.83 -2.77
C ALA A 138 -2.98 4.82 -3.36
N THR A 139 -2.50 3.61 -3.59
CA THR A 139 -3.28 2.50 -4.14
C THR A 139 -2.81 1.17 -3.60
N PHE A 140 -3.72 0.22 -3.45
CA PHE A 140 -3.39 -1.20 -3.44
C PHE A 140 -4.48 -2.01 -4.17
N ARG A 141 -4.08 -3.16 -4.70
CA ARG A 141 -4.96 -4.13 -5.34
C ARG A 141 -5.49 -5.10 -4.29
N VAL A 142 -6.77 -5.43 -4.39
CA VAL A 142 -7.43 -6.53 -3.68
C VAL A 142 -7.82 -7.57 -4.70
N VAL A 143 -7.47 -8.83 -4.46
CA VAL A 143 -7.86 -9.98 -5.30
C VAL A 143 -8.39 -11.08 -4.40
N TYR A 144 -9.36 -11.85 -4.86
CA TYR A 144 -9.86 -13.01 -4.13
C TYR A 144 -10.07 -14.20 -5.06
N GLY A 145 -10.01 -15.42 -4.53
CA GLY A 145 -10.10 -16.66 -5.32
C GLY A 145 -8.80 -17.45 -5.34
N SER A 146 -8.73 -18.47 -6.20
CA SER A 146 -7.62 -19.44 -6.21
C SER A 146 -6.39 -18.99 -7.01
N GLU A 147 -6.54 -18.05 -7.93
CA GLU A 147 -5.50 -17.63 -8.87
C GLU A 147 -4.68 -16.45 -8.34
N LEU A 148 -4.14 -16.53 -7.13
CA LEU A 148 -3.41 -15.42 -6.49
C LEU A 148 -1.91 -15.42 -6.85
N ASP A 149 -1.30 -14.23 -6.90
CA ASP A 149 0.15 -14.10 -7.17
C ASP A 149 0.98 -14.79 -6.09
N VAL A 150 0.54 -14.73 -4.84
CA VAL A 150 1.17 -15.46 -3.73
C VAL A 150 1.34 -16.96 -4.01
N PHE A 151 0.38 -17.60 -4.68
CA PHE A 151 0.45 -19.03 -5.01
C PHE A 151 1.17 -19.31 -6.33
N LYS A 152 1.38 -18.28 -7.16
CA LYS A 152 2.17 -18.38 -8.41
C LYS A 152 3.65 -18.11 -8.16
N LEU A 153 3.98 -17.36 -7.11
CA LEU A 153 5.34 -16.91 -6.78
C LEU A 153 5.98 -17.70 -5.63
N PHE A 154 5.18 -18.40 -4.84
CA PHE A 154 5.62 -19.23 -3.73
C PHE A 154 4.88 -20.57 -3.71
N GLU A 155 5.52 -21.55 -3.10
CA GLU A 155 4.97 -22.88 -2.87
C GLU A 155 5.20 -23.31 -1.41
N ALA A 156 4.42 -24.28 -0.96
CA ALA A 156 4.60 -24.87 0.36
C ALA A 156 5.57 -26.05 0.27
N GLU A 157 6.49 -26.19 1.24
CA GLU A 157 7.39 -27.36 1.32
C GLU A 157 6.57 -28.64 1.53
N PHE A 158 5.46 -28.55 2.27
CA PHE A 158 4.46 -29.60 2.44
C PHE A 158 3.04 -29.10 2.14
N PRO A 159 2.14 -29.91 1.52
CA PRO A 159 0.83 -29.45 1.02
C PRO A 159 -0.09 -28.73 2.02
N ASN A 160 0.05 -29.02 3.32
CA ASN A 160 -0.79 -28.49 4.39
C ASN A 160 -0.20 -27.25 5.10
N GLU A 161 0.93 -26.73 4.64
CA GLU A 161 1.55 -25.55 5.26
C GLU A 161 0.89 -24.24 4.82
N TRP A 162 0.15 -24.25 3.72
CA TRP A 162 -0.76 -23.16 3.40
C TRP A 162 -1.88 -23.09 4.44
N PRO A 163 -2.00 -21.98 5.20
CA PRO A 163 -3.01 -21.87 6.26
C PRO A 163 -4.43 -22.16 5.77
N HIS A 164 -4.81 -21.65 4.59
CA HIS A 164 -6.13 -21.87 4.02
C HIS A 164 -6.41 -23.35 3.66
N ARG A 165 -5.39 -24.20 3.47
CA ARG A 165 -5.57 -25.63 3.19
C ARG A 165 -5.65 -26.49 4.44
N ALA A 166 -4.91 -26.11 5.49
CA ALA A 166 -4.88 -26.83 6.75
C ALA A 166 -6.27 -26.91 7.41
N GLU A 167 -7.04 -25.83 7.35
CA GLU A 167 -8.36 -25.72 8.01
C GLU A 167 -9.46 -26.56 7.35
N VAL A 168 -9.33 -26.88 6.04
CA VAL A 168 -10.30 -27.70 5.29
C VAL A 168 -10.30 -29.16 5.76
N THR A 169 -9.23 -29.62 6.41
CA THR A 169 -9.12 -31.01 6.89
C THR A 169 -9.87 -31.26 8.20
N GLN A 170 -10.38 -30.21 8.87
CA GLN A 170 -11.19 -30.33 10.07
C GLN A 170 -12.67 -30.40 9.66
N GLU A 171 -13.31 -31.56 9.86
CA GLU A 171 -14.60 -32.00 9.30
C GLU A 171 -15.83 -31.07 9.47
N ASN A 172 -15.71 -29.87 10.07
CA ASN A 172 -16.85 -28.97 10.34
C ASN A 172 -16.57 -27.48 10.06
N PHE A 173 -15.51 -27.11 9.34
CA PHE A 173 -15.20 -25.70 9.04
C PHE A 173 -15.67 -25.26 7.63
N PRO A 174 -16.05 -23.98 7.45
CA PRO A 174 -16.38 -23.44 6.14
C PRO A 174 -15.18 -23.60 5.18
N ILE A 175 -15.47 -23.74 3.89
CA ILE A 175 -14.46 -23.73 2.82
C ILE A 175 -13.60 -22.48 3.01
N SER A 176 -12.32 -22.70 3.31
CA SER A 176 -11.37 -21.62 3.50
C SER A 176 -11.08 -20.96 2.15
N PHE A 177 -11.46 -19.70 2.03
CA PHE A 177 -11.33 -18.92 0.80
C PHE A 177 -10.16 -17.93 0.94
N PRO A 178 -9.13 -18.02 0.09
CA PRO A 178 -7.98 -17.12 0.15
C PRO A 178 -8.24 -15.81 -0.62
N GLY A 179 -7.51 -14.78 -0.25
CA GLY A 179 -7.44 -13.51 -0.98
C GLY A 179 -6.08 -12.85 -0.82
N GLU A 180 -5.82 -11.77 -1.55
CA GLU A 180 -4.53 -11.11 -1.61
C GLU A 180 -4.70 -9.59 -1.60
N LEU A 181 -3.84 -8.92 -0.83
CA LEU A 181 -3.53 -7.50 -1.01
C LEU A 181 -2.17 -7.38 -1.68
N GLY A 182 -2.14 -6.67 -2.80
CA GLY A 182 -0.94 -6.56 -3.63
C GLY A 182 -0.72 -5.15 -4.14
N ARG A 183 0.46 -4.92 -4.74
CA ARG A 183 0.78 -3.71 -5.51
C ARG A 183 0.61 -2.39 -4.71
N PHE A 184 0.79 -2.44 -3.39
CA PHE A 184 0.74 -1.22 -2.58
C PHE A 184 1.74 -0.20 -3.10
N SER A 185 1.24 0.96 -3.52
CA SER A 185 2.02 1.98 -4.20
C SER A 185 1.58 3.37 -3.76
N LEU A 186 2.56 4.26 -3.68
CA LEU A 186 2.42 5.62 -3.21
C LEU A 186 2.79 6.58 -4.33
N HIS A 187 2.09 7.71 -4.38
CA HIS A 187 2.34 8.74 -5.38
C HIS A 187 3.75 9.32 -5.27
N PRO A 188 4.45 9.63 -6.39
CA PRO A 188 5.81 10.16 -6.40
C PRO A 188 6.00 11.45 -5.60
N ILE A 189 4.92 12.21 -5.36
CA ILE A 189 4.98 13.42 -4.52
C ILE A 189 5.62 13.15 -3.17
N PHE A 190 5.37 11.98 -2.56
CA PHE A 190 5.93 11.60 -1.27
C PHE A 190 7.44 11.37 -1.31
N ASP A 191 8.01 11.07 -2.48
CA ASP A 191 9.46 10.97 -2.68
C ASP A 191 10.09 12.37 -2.81
N ILE A 192 9.38 13.31 -3.44
CA ILE A 192 9.80 14.73 -3.59
C ILE A 192 9.81 15.43 -2.23
N ILE A 193 8.66 15.51 -1.56
CA ILE A 193 8.56 16.18 -0.25
C ILE A 193 9.31 15.40 0.84
N GLY A 194 9.54 14.10 0.63
CA GLY A 194 10.29 13.22 1.51
C GLY A 194 11.81 13.26 1.33
N SER A 195 12.32 14.17 0.48
CA SER A 195 13.75 14.27 0.16
C SER A 195 14.61 14.48 1.43
N PRO A 196 15.82 13.90 1.50
CA PRO A 196 16.76 14.13 2.61
C PRO A 196 17.09 15.61 2.86
N GLU A 197 16.91 16.46 1.86
CA GLU A 197 17.18 17.90 1.92
C GLU A 197 16.16 18.65 2.79
N ASN A 198 14.99 18.07 3.06
CA ASN A 198 13.91 18.66 3.87
C ASN A 198 13.52 17.74 5.04
N PRO A 199 14.31 17.67 6.13
CA PRO A 199 14.09 16.70 7.21
C PRO A 199 12.72 16.76 7.89
N LEU A 200 12.14 17.95 8.04
CA LEU A 200 10.80 18.13 8.62
C LEU A 200 9.71 17.55 7.70
N LEU A 201 9.70 17.94 6.42
CA LEU A 201 8.76 17.40 5.43
C LEU A 201 8.94 15.89 5.23
N ARG A 202 10.16 15.37 5.43
CA ARG A 202 10.42 13.93 5.39
C ARG A 202 9.71 13.17 6.49
N GLU A 203 9.71 13.67 7.72
CA GLU A 203 9.00 13.02 8.82
C GLU A 203 7.48 13.17 8.68
N ASP A 204 7.04 14.33 8.22
CA ASP A 204 5.63 14.58 7.92
C ASP A 204 5.11 13.66 6.81
N SER A 205 5.88 13.50 5.72
CA SER A 205 5.61 12.57 4.63
C SER A 205 5.53 11.12 5.12
N ARG A 206 6.43 10.70 6.01
CA ARG A 206 6.37 9.36 6.62
C ARG A 206 5.09 9.17 7.41
N THR A 207 4.74 10.12 8.27
CA THR A 207 3.51 10.08 9.08
C THR A 207 2.28 10.03 8.18
N PHE A 208 2.21 10.89 7.17
CA PHE A 208 1.10 10.94 6.22
C PHE A 208 0.93 9.61 5.47
N LYS A 209 2.02 9.00 5.01
CA LYS A 209 1.99 7.68 4.36
C LYS A 209 1.45 6.58 5.28
N LYS A 210 1.86 6.57 6.56
CA LYS A 210 1.33 5.62 7.56
C LYS A 210 -0.17 5.80 7.74
N LEU A 211 -0.62 7.05 7.92
CA LEU A 211 -2.04 7.37 8.08
C LEU A 211 -2.86 7.01 6.84
N LEU A 212 -2.33 7.23 5.63
CA LEU A 212 -2.96 6.78 4.40
C LEU A 212 -3.16 5.26 4.39
N LEU A 213 -2.11 4.49 4.70
CA LEU A 213 -2.20 3.04 4.75
C LEU A 213 -3.22 2.58 5.82
N LYS A 214 -3.16 3.14 7.03
CA LYS A 214 -4.11 2.89 8.12
C LYS A 214 -5.55 3.18 7.72
N LYS A 215 -5.80 4.27 6.98
CA LYS A 215 -7.14 4.65 6.50
C LYS A 215 -7.63 3.72 5.39
N MET A 216 -6.76 3.31 4.47
CA MET A 216 -7.13 2.45 3.35
C MET A 216 -7.33 0.98 3.75
N TRP A 217 -6.62 0.51 4.77
CA TRP A 217 -6.60 -0.90 5.16
C TRP A 217 -8.00 -1.49 5.46
N PRO A 218 -8.86 -0.83 6.26
CA PRO A 218 -10.22 -1.32 6.53
C PRO A 218 -11.07 -1.52 5.27
N GLU A 219 -10.91 -0.66 4.25
CA GLU A 219 -11.67 -0.78 2.99
C GLU A 219 -11.30 -2.07 2.23
N GLY A 220 -9.99 -2.36 2.14
CA GLY A 220 -9.51 -3.59 1.52
C GLY A 220 -9.96 -4.84 2.28
N MET A 221 -9.88 -4.80 3.60
CA MET A 221 -10.35 -5.89 4.47
C MET A 221 -11.86 -6.09 4.40
N SER A 222 -12.66 -5.01 4.34
CA SER A 222 -14.11 -5.11 4.17
C SER A 222 -14.46 -5.80 2.87
N LEU A 223 -13.82 -5.40 1.77
CA LEU A 223 -14.04 -6.01 0.47
C LEU A 223 -13.70 -7.51 0.46
N LEU A 224 -12.58 -7.90 1.07
CA LEU A 224 -12.21 -9.31 1.20
C LEU A 224 -13.25 -10.10 2.01
N ARG A 225 -13.70 -9.54 3.13
CA ARG A 225 -14.73 -10.15 4.00
C ARG A 225 -16.07 -10.29 3.30
N GLU A 226 -16.51 -9.26 2.56
CA GLU A 226 -17.74 -9.27 1.78
C GLU A 226 -17.72 -10.35 0.69
N ASN A 227 -16.54 -10.67 0.16
CA ASN A 227 -16.33 -11.75 -0.81
C ASN A 227 -15.99 -13.11 -0.16
N GLY A 228 -16.21 -13.25 1.15
CA GLY A 228 -16.06 -14.52 1.87
C GLY A 228 -14.63 -14.95 2.11
N VAL A 229 -13.63 -14.08 1.88
CA VAL A 229 -12.24 -14.39 2.16
C VAL A 229 -12.05 -14.60 3.66
N THR A 230 -11.34 -15.67 3.99
CA THR A 230 -10.97 -16.06 5.35
C THR A 230 -9.48 -15.87 5.62
N HIS A 231 -8.67 -15.98 4.56
CA HIS A 231 -7.21 -15.93 4.62
C HIS A 231 -6.67 -14.89 3.64
N PRO A 232 -6.56 -13.63 4.06
CA PRO A 232 -5.94 -12.60 3.25
C PRO A 232 -4.41 -12.71 3.34
N TYR A 233 -3.75 -12.74 2.19
CA TYR A 233 -2.31 -12.84 2.03
C TYR A 233 -1.72 -11.56 1.44
N PHE A 234 -0.42 -11.41 1.58
CA PHE A 234 0.37 -10.36 0.92
C PHE A 234 1.85 -10.74 0.94
N ILE A 235 2.56 -10.26 -0.07
CA ILE A 235 4.01 -10.46 -0.23
C ILE A 235 4.69 -9.14 0.12
N LEU A 236 5.60 -9.15 1.11
CA LEU A 236 6.33 -7.95 1.52
C LEU A 236 7.83 -8.18 1.45
N ALA A 237 8.54 -7.24 0.83
CA ALA A 237 9.98 -7.07 1.05
C ALA A 237 10.24 -6.51 2.46
N PRO A 238 11.42 -6.75 3.07
CA PRO A 238 11.69 -6.38 4.46
C PRO A 238 11.44 -4.90 4.79
N HIS A 239 11.88 -3.98 3.92
CA HIS A 239 11.65 -2.54 4.12
C HIS A 239 10.17 -2.15 4.01
N VAL A 240 9.35 -2.92 3.29
CA VAL A 240 7.90 -2.73 3.22
C VAL A 240 7.24 -3.29 4.46
N LYS A 241 7.69 -4.45 4.96
CA LYS A 241 7.23 -5.05 6.23
C LYS A 241 7.39 -4.06 7.39
N GLU A 242 8.56 -3.45 7.52
CA GLU A 242 8.82 -2.43 8.53
C GLU A 242 7.86 -1.23 8.43
N PHE A 243 7.64 -0.73 7.21
CA PHE A 243 6.71 0.37 6.98
C PHE A 243 5.27 0.00 7.35
N VAL A 244 4.79 -1.16 6.91
CA VAL A 244 3.44 -1.67 7.20
C VAL A 244 3.23 -1.86 8.70
N ALA A 245 4.19 -2.51 9.39
CA ALA A 245 4.16 -2.69 10.84
C ALA A 245 4.13 -1.34 11.58
N SER A 246 4.89 -0.35 11.08
CA SER A 246 4.90 1.00 11.67
C SER A 246 3.59 1.78 11.49
N ALA A 247 2.65 1.27 10.69
CA ALA A 247 1.29 1.79 10.52
C ALA A 247 0.25 1.02 11.37
N GLY A 248 0.69 0.14 12.28
CA GLY A 248 -0.19 -0.67 13.13
C GLY A 248 -0.70 -1.95 12.47
N ILE A 249 -0.25 -2.27 11.25
CA ILE A 249 -0.65 -3.49 10.56
C ILE A 249 0.42 -4.53 10.83
N ILE A 250 0.17 -5.45 11.75
CA ILE A 250 1.16 -6.45 12.17
C ILE A 250 1.00 -7.72 11.31
N PRO A 251 1.88 -7.97 10.33
CA PRO A 251 1.80 -9.16 9.48
C PRO A 251 2.11 -10.41 10.30
N LYS A 252 1.39 -11.50 10.04
CA LYS A 252 1.72 -12.80 10.63
C LYS A 252 2.52 -13.64 9.65
N ASP A 253 3.69 -14.10 10.07
CA ASP A 253 4.58 -14.94 9.25
C ASP A 253 3.87 -16.26 8.85
N VAL A 254 4.13 -16.72 7.63
CA VAL A 254 3.70 -18.05 7.15
C VAL A 254 4.93 -18.95 7.06
N VAL A 255 4.94 -20.01 7.87
CA VAL A 255 6.07 -20.96 7.94
C VAL A 255 5.90 -22.04 6.87
N GLY A 256 7.01 -22.55 6.33
CA GLY A 256 7.00 -23.63 5.33
C GLY A 256 6.67 -23.16 3.91
N ILE A 257 6.70 -21.85 3.67
CA ILE A 257 6.48 -21.29 2.33
C ILE A 257 7.82 -20.83 1.76
N VAL A 258 8.14 -21.33 0.58
CA VAL A 258 9.39 -21.05 -0.12
C VAL A 258 9.12 -20.46 -1.51
N PRO A 259 10.05 -19.68 -2.08
CA PRO A 259 9.91 -19.18 -3.44
C PRO A 259 9.84 -20.36 -4.43
N THR A 260 8.84 -20.39 -5.32
CA THR A 260 8.73 -21.45 -6.34
C THR A 260 9.72 -21.23 -7.49
N GLU A 261 10.12 -22.29 -8.18
CA GLU A 261 11.04 -22.24 -9.33
C GLU A 261 10.32 -22.28 -10.69
N SER A 262 9.03 -21.95 -10.72
CA SER A 262 8.26 -21.89 -11.97
C SER A 262 8.81 -20.83 -12.94
N ASP A 263 8.66 -21.06 -14.25
CA ASP A 263 9.07 -20.10 -15.28
C ASP A 263 8.46 -18.71 -15.09
N TYR A 264 7.21 -18.66 -14.62
CA TYR A 264 6.54 -17.42 -14.26
C TYR A 264 7.27 -16.68 -13.13
N ALA A 265 7.54 -17.37 -12.03
CA ALA A 265 8.21 -16.78 -10.87
C ALA A 265 9.63 -16.33 -11.20
N LEU A 266 10.40 -17.16 -11.91
CA LEU A 266 11.74 -16.80 -12.39
C LEU A 266 11.71 -15.59 -13.32
N GLY A 267 10.73 -15.50 -14.21
CA GLY A 267 10.51 -14.34 -15.07
C GLY A 267 10.26 -13.05 -14.28
N ILE A 268 9.39 -13.10 -13.27
CA ILE A 268 9.10 -11.95 -12.38
C ILE A 268 10.34 -11.55 -11.57
N ARG A 269 11.04 -12.50 -10.94
CA ARG A 269 12.26 -12.23 -10.16
C ARG A 269 13.38 -11.65 -11.02
N SER A 270 13.53 -12.11 -12.27
CA SER A 270 14.52 -11.57 -13.19
C SER A 270 14.17 -10.17 -13.69
N LYS A 271 12.89 -9.81 -13.81
CA LYS A 271 12.46 -8.46 -14.17
C LYS A 271 12.65 -7.47 -13.01
N PHE A 272 12.31 -7.88 -11.79
CA PHE A 272 12.35 -7.03 -10.60
C PHE A 272 13.45 -7.46 -9.62
N LYS A 273 14.69 -7.63 -10.11
CA LYS A 273 15.81 -8.16 -9.31
C LYS A 273 16.11 -7.37 -8.04
N GLU A 274 15.91 -6.06 -8.04
CA GLU A 274 16.15 -5.22 -6.86
C GLU A 274 15.05 -5.38 -5.80
N TYR A 275 13.85 -5.84 -6.18
CA TYR A 275 12.80 -6.20 -5.24
C TYR A 275 13.04 -7.58 -4.65
N TRP A 276 13.33 -8.56 -5.51
CA TRP A 276 13.44 -9.97 -5.12
C TRP A 276 14.80 -10.36 -4.57
N LYS A 277 15.86 -9.62 -4.94
CA LYS A 277 17.25 -9.84 -4.54
C LYS A 277 17.64 -11.34 -4.51
N PRO A 278 17.54 -12.06 -5.63
CA PRO A 278 17.68 -13.52 -5.65
C PRO A 278 19.06 -14.02 -5.20
N GLU A 279 20.09 -13.18 -5.27
CA GLU A 279 21.46 -13.50 -4.84
C GLU A 279 21.76 -13.03 -3.40
N SER A 280 20.82 -12.33 -2.75
CA SER A 280 20.96 -11.85 -1.38
C SER A 280 20.58 -12.93 -0.36
N ASN A 281 20.92 -12.66 0.90
CA ASN A 281 20.50 -13.46 2.03
C ASN A 281 18.96 -13.56 2.09
N ILE A 282 18.43 -14.69 2.58
CA ILE A 282 16.99 -14.95 2.73
C ILE A 282 16.27 -13.82 3.49
N TRP A 283 16.92 -13.22 4.49
CA TRP A 283 16.36 -12.12 5.30
C TRP A 283 16.18 -10.81 4.53
N GLU A 284 16.74 -10.70 3.33
CA GLU A 284 16.58 -9.55 2.45
C GLU A 284 15.53 -9.76 1.37
N GLN A 285 15.00 -10.98 1.24
CA GLN A 285 14.08 -11.35 0.17
C GLN A 285 12.62 -11.09 0.60
N PRO A 286 11.70 -10.90 -0.38
CA PRO A 286 10.28 -10.85 -0.09
C PRO A 286 9.75 -12.17 0.48
N GLU A 287 8.87 -12.08 1.45
CA GLU A 287 8.23 -13.22 2.12
C GLU A 287 6.71 -13.10 2.10
N VAL A 288 6.04 -14.21 2.40
CA VAL A 288 4.58 -14.32 2.47
C VAL A 288 4.09 -14.14 3.89
N TYR A 289 3.04 -13.33 4.03
CA TYR A 289 2.40 -13.05 5.31
C TYR A 289 0.88 -13.25 5.23
N ILE A 290 0.25 -13.54 6.37
CA ILE A 290 -1.19 -13.35 6.56
C ILE A 290 -1.43 -11.91 6.98
N ALA A 291 -2.29 -11.23 6.23
CA ALA A 291 -2.71 -9.87 6.50
C ALA A 291 -3.67 -9.84 7.71
N PRO A 292 -3.43 -8.98 8.71
CA PRO A 292 -4.36 -8.87 9.83
C PRO A 292 -5.65 -8.17 9.40
N TRP A 293 -6.78 -8.60 9.96
CA TRP A 293 -8.08 -8.00 9.70
C TRP A 293 -8.24 -6.59 10.27
N GLU A 294 -7.46 -6.27 11.30
CA GLU A 294 -7.55 -5.04 12.07
C GLU A 294 -6.19 -4.35 12.12
N VAL A 295 -6.21 -3.03 12.32
CA VAL A 295 -5.03 -2.22 12.58
C VAL A 295 -4.92 -2.03 14.09
N THR A 296 -3.74 -2.30 14.66
CA THR A 296 -3.47 -2.04 16.08
C THR A 296 -3.12 -0.58 16.30
N GLU A 297 -3.52 -0.03 17.45
CA GLU A 297 -3.16 1.33 17.90
C GLU A 297 -1.66 1.48 18.21
#